data_AF-A0A0F9NT82-F1
#
_entry.id   AF-A0A0F9NT82-F1
#
_cell.length_a   1.000
_cell.length_b   1.000
_cell.length_c   1.000
_cell.angle_alpha   90.00
_cell.angle_beta   90.00
_cell.angle_gamma   90.00
#
_symmetry.space_group_name_H-M   'P 1'
#
loop_
_entity.id
_entity.type
_entity.pdbx_description
1 polymer ?
#
loop_
_entity_poly.entity_id
_entity_poly.type
_entity_poly.pdbx_seq_one_letter_code
_entity_poly.pdbx_strand_id
1 'polypeptide(L)'
;MAFKKGHTINNGRTPWNKGKKNPSLSERNRKTKKNNKNCLGKHWKMSDIGKKNIAEAMRGEKNPFYGKKHSIETRNKIIESNTGKFKGEFNPFYGKKHTKETIEKLKKIAKE
;
A
#
# COMPACT_ATOMS: atom_id res chain seq x y z
N MET A 1 -8.49 65.10 4.13
CA MET A 1 -7.14 64.81 3.58
C MET A 1 -6.22 64.46 4.73
N ALA A 2 -5.59 63.27 4.70
CA ALA A 2 -4.21 62.99 5.10
C ALA A 2 -4.03 61.49 5.31
N PHE A 3 -3.20 60.91 4.45
CA PHE A 3 -2.83 59.49 4.34
C PHE A 3 -1.69 59.11 5.31
N LYS A 4 -1.42 57.79 5.35
CA LYS A 4 -0.23 57.04 5.83
C LYS A 4 -0.46 56.37 7.20
N LYS A 5 -0.03 55.14 7.51
CA LYS A 5 1.08 54.26 7.07
C LYS A 5 0.63 52.78 7.26
N GLY A 6 0.90 51.84 6.36
CA GLY A 6 2.06 50.95 6.46
C GLY A 6 1.70 49.57 7.07
N HIS A 7 2.05 48.49 6.36
CA HIS A 7 1.82 47.07 6.71
C HIS A 7 2.38 46.64 8.09
N THR A 8 1.69 45.70 8.76
CA THR A 8 2.34 44.75 9.67
C THR A 8 1.93 43.30 9.34
N ILE A 9 2.95 42.49 9.08
CA ILE A 9 2.91 41.04 8.96
C ILE A 9 2.65 40.50 10.37
N ASN A 10 1.51 39.86 10.60
CA ASN A 10 1.23 39.22 11.89
C ASN A 10 1.99 37.89 12.01
N ASN A 11 3.30 37.99 12.23
CA ASN A 11 4.11 36.97 12.89
C ASN A 11 3.66 36.88 14.35
N GLY A 12 3.04 35.77 14.77
CA GLY A 12 2.91 35.48 16.20
C GLY A 12 1.56 34.98 16.74
N ARG A 13 0.63 34.46 15.94
CA ARG A 13 -0.51 33.71 16.54
C ARG A 13 -0.04 32.34 17.02
N THR A 14 0.12 32.21 18.33
CA THR A 14 0.18 30.93 19.04
C THR A 14 -1.06 30.11 18.65
N PRO A 15 -0.93 28.90 18.07
CA PRO A 15 -2.09 28.05 17.76
C PRO A 15 -2.93 27.86 19.01
N TRP A 16 -4.27 27.80 18.91
CA TRP A 16 -5.19 27.69 20.05
C TRP A 16 -4.95 26.46 20.97
N ASN A 17 -4.05 25.58 20.53
CA ASN A 17 -3.67 24.33 21.17
C ASN A 17 -2.24 24.34 21.76
N LYS A 18 -1.50 25.46 21.72
CA LYS A 18 -0.18 25.57 22.39
C LYS A 18 -0.40 25.71 23.90
N GLY A 19 0.06 24.72 24.68
CA GLY A 19 0.03 24.76 26.15
C GLY A 19 -1.17 24.05 26.80
N LYS A 20 -2.17 23.59 26.04
CA LYS A 20 -3.18 22.69 26.59
C LYS A 20 -2.62 21.27 26.62
N LYS A 21 -2.37 20.75 27.83
CA LYS A 21 -2.18 19.32 28.05
C LYS A 21 -3.53 18.69 27.75
N ASN A 22 -3.76 18.25 26.51
CA ASN A 22 -4.98 17.51 26.14
C ASN A 22 -5.15 16.38 27.19
N PRO A 23 -6.16 16.43 28.08
CA PRO A 23 -6.50 15.30 28.91
C PRO A 23 -6.95 14.24 27.93
N SER A 24 -6.05 13.31 27.78
CA SER A 24 -5.88 12.45 26.65
C SER A 24 -7.18 12.02 25.95
N LEU A 25 -7.20 12.21 24.62
CA LEU A 25 -7.87 11.27 23.71
C LEU A 25 -7.44 9.81 23.99
N SER A 26 -6.45 9.55 24.84
CA SER A 26 -6.02 8.23 25.25
C SER A 26 -6.98 7.55 26.23
N GLU A 27 -7.57 8.20 27.24
CA GLU A 27 -8.44 7.51 28.22
C GLU A 27 -9.76 7.00 27.62
N ARG A 28 -10.41 7.84 26.80
CA ARG A 28 -11.62 7.44 26.04
C ARG A 28 -11.31 6.30 25.07
N ASN A 29 -10.16 6.34 24.41
CA ASN A 29 -9.70 5.28 23.50
C ASN A 29 -9.13 4.05 24.23
N ARG A 30 -8.71 4.17 25.49
CA ARG A 30 -8.14 3.09 26.32
C ARG A 30 -9.25 2.18 26.87
N LYS A 31 -10.42 2.75 27.21
CA LYS A 31 -11.62 1.97 27.56
C LYS A 31 -12.24 1.26 26.34
N THR A 32 -12.28 1.91 25.17
CA THR A 32 -12.83 1.29 23.94
C THR A 32 -11.91 0.23 23.34
N LYS A 33 -10.59 0.30 23.55
CA LYS A 33 -9.63 -0.73 23.12
C LYS A 33 -9.59 -1.97 24.02
N LYS A 34 -9.94 -1.88 25.32
CA LYS A 34 -9.77 -3.00 26.27
C LYS A 34 -10.70 -4.20 25.98
N ASN A 35 -11.84 -3.97 25.31
CA ASN A 35 -12.81 -5.01 24.96
C ASN A 35 -12.90 -5.29 23.45
N ASN A 36 -12.12 -4.59 22.62
CA ASN A 36 -12.09 -4.85 21.19
C ASN A 36 -11.07 -5.96 20.90
N LYS A 37 -11.56 -7.21 20.88
CA LYS A 37 -10.74 -8.41 20.57
C LYS A 37 -10.05 -8.31 19.20
N ASN A 38 -10.43 -7.35 18.36
CA ASN A 38 -9.96 -7.19 16.98
C ASN A 38 -8.65 -6.40 16.88
N CYS A 39 -8.16 -5.76 17.97
CA CYS A 39 -6.89 -5.03 17.95
C CYS A 39 -5.71 -5.73 18.66
N LEU A 40 -5.91 -6.95 19.19
CA LEU A 40 -4.87 -7.71 19.91
C LEU A 40 -4.05 -8.62 18.98
N GLY A 41 -3.47 -8.06 17.91
CA GLY A 41 -2.44 -8.73 17.11
C GLY A 41 -2.85 -10.02 16.39
N LYS A 42 -4.15 -10.36 16.35
CA LYS A 42 -4.63 -11.52 15.61
C LYS A 42 -4.65 -11.19 14.12
N HIS A 43 -3.81 -11.85 13.35
CA HIS A 43 -3.86 -11.82 11.88
C HIS A 43 -5.25 -12.29 11.43
N TRP A 44 -6.07 -11.37 10.91
CA TRP A 44 -7.40 -11.72 10.41
C TRP A 44 -7.27 -12.47 9.10
N LYS A 45 -7.60 -13.76 9.13
CA LYS A 45 -7.71 -14.56 7.90
C LYS A 45 -9.09 -14.27 7.29
N MET A 46 -9.08 -13.53 6.19
CA MET A 46 -10.29 -13.30 5.41
C MET A 46 -10.87 -14.64 4.94
N SER A 47 -12.20 -14.77 5.01
CA SER A 47 -12.91 -15.92 4.46
C SER A 47 -12.69 -15.99 2.94
N ASP A 48 -12.78 -17.18 2.37
CA ASP A 48 -12.56 -17.35 0.93
C ASP A 48 -13.63 -16.64 0.10
N ILE A 49 -14.85 -16.54 0.62
CA ILE A 49 -15.92 -15.72 0.04
C ILE A 49 -15.51 -14.24 0.02
N GLY A 50 -14.97 -13.71 1.12
CA GLY A 50 -14.48 -12.34 1.19
C GLY A 50 -13.36 -12.05 0.18
N LYS A 51 -12.40 -12.98 0.03
CA LYS A 51 -11.34 -12.87 -0.98
C LYS A 51 -11.89 -12.83 -2.39
N LYS A 52 -12.84 -13.72 -2.71
CA LYS A 52 -13.50 -13.79 -4.02
C LYS A 52 -14.24 -12.49 -4.34
N ASN A 53 -15.05 -11.99 -3.42
CA ASN A 53 -15.83 -10.77 -3.63
C ASN A 53 -14.93 -9.55 -3.89
N ILE A 54 -13.83 -9.41 -3.15
CA ILE A 54 -12.86 -8.33 -3.37
C ILE A 54 -12.18 -8.48 -4.74
N ALA A 55 -11.78 -9.71 -5.10
CA ALA A 55 -11.17 -9.98 -6.40
C ALA A 55 -12.13 -9.65 -7.55
N GLU A 56 -13.41 -10.00 -7.44
CA GLU A 56 -14.42 -9.69 -8.45
C GLU A 56 -14.73 -8.20 -8.55
N ALA A 57 -14.74 -7.48 -7.42
CA ALA A 57 -14.96 -6.04 -7.39
C ALA A 57 -13.83 -5.26 -8.10
N MET A 58 -12.61 -5.78 -8.09
CA MET A 58 -11.42 -5.15 -8.70
C MET A 58 -11.06 -5.72 -10.07
N ARG A 59 -11.93 -6.54 -10.69
CA ARG A 59 -11.62 -7.23 -11.94
C ARG A 59 -11.93 -6.37 -13.17
N GLY A 60 -11.02 -6.38 -14.14
CA GLY A 60 -11.22 -5.72 -15.44
C GLY A 60 -11.43 -4.21 -15.29
N GLU A 61 -12.42 -3.67 -16.01
CA GLU A 61 -12.78 -2.25 -16.02
C GLU A 61 -13.17 -1.68 -14.65
N LYS A 62 -13.60 -2.54 -13.71
CA LYS A 62 -13.90 -2.11 -12.33
C LYS A 62 -12.66 -1.69 -11.54
N ASN A 63 -11.47 -2.08 -12.01
CA ASN A 63 -10.22 -1.63 -11.40
C ASN A 63 -10.00 -0.14 -11.68
N PRO A 64 -9.80 0.72 -10.67
CA PRO A 64 -9.52 2.15 -10.85
C PRO A 64 -8.32 2.48 -11.74
N PHE A 65 -7.40 1.52 -11.92
CA PHE A 65 -6.22 1.62 -12.77
C PHE A 65 -6.37 0.91 -14.11
N TYR A 66 -7.54 0.37 -14.45
CA TYR A 66 -7.77 -0.26 -15.75
C TYR A 66 -7.54 0.75 -16.89
N GLY A 67 -6.78 0.34 -17.91
CA GLY A 67 -6.42 1.20 -19.05
C GLY A 67 -5.41 2.32 -18.76
N LYS A 68 -5.05 2.58 -17.49
CA LYS A 68 -4.10 3.64 -17.12
C LYS A 68 -2.67 3.13 -17.20
N LYS A 69 -1.75 3.97 -17.71
CA LYS A 69 -0.31 3.67 -17.76
C LYS A 69 0.43 4.43 -16.66
N HIS A 70 1.41 3.77 -16.03
CA HIS A 70 2.33 4.45 -15.12
C HIS A 70 3.19 5.48 -15.87
N SER A 71 3.55 6.57 -15.18
CA SER A 71 4.52 7.54 -15.69
C SER A 71 5.89 6.87 -15.90
N ILE A 72 6.71 7.49 -16.76
CA ILE A 72 8.07 7.00 -17.05
C ILE A 72 8.90 6.95 -15.76
N GLU A 73 8.80 7.98 -14.92
CA GLU A 73 9.51 8.04 -13.65
C GLU A 73 9.13 6.89 -12.71
N THR A 74 7.83 6.60 -12.53
CA THR A 74 7.38 5.48 -11.69
C THR A 74 7.83 4.14 -12.27
N ARG A 75 7.76 3.96 -13.59
CA ARG A 75 8.25 2.75 -14.24
C ARG A 75 9.74 2.53 -13.97
N ASN A 76 10.55 3.58 -14.07
CA ASN A 76 11.99 3.52 -13.81
C ASN A 76 12.28 3.14 -12.35
N LYS A 77 11.57 3.73 -11.38
CA LYS A 77 11.70 3.37 -9.95
C LYS A 77 11.40 1.89 -9.68
N ILE A 78 10.37 1.34 -10.34
CA ILE A 78 10.01 -0.08 -10.23
C ILE A 78 11.12 -0.96 -10.84
N ILE A 79 11.64 -0.58 -12.02
CA ILE A 79 12.72 -1.31 -12.69
C ILE A 79 13.97 -1.31 -11.82
N GLU A 80 14.41 -0.15 -11.34
CA GLU A 80 15.58 -0.01 -10.47
C GLU A 80 15.45 -0.89 -9.22
N SER A 81 14.28 -0.85 -8.58
CA SER A 81 13.99 -1.66 -7.40
C SER A 81 14.00 -3.16 -7.69
N ASN A 82 13.72 -3.59 -8.92
CA ASN A 82 13.61 -5.01 -9.28
C ASN A 82 14.87 -5.54 -9.98
N THR A 83 15.75 -4.66 -10.43
CA THR A 83 16.98 -5.03 -11.11
C THR A 83 17.87 -5.84 -10.17
N GLY A 84 18.31 -7.02 -10.63
CA GLY A 84 19.18 -7.90 -9.86
C GLY A 84 18.50 -8.83 -8.85
N LYS A 85 17.24 -8.57 -8.45
CA LYS A 85 16.54 -9.37 -7.41
C LYS A 85 16.48 -10.87 -7.69
N PHE A 86 16.40 -11.26 -8.97
CA PHE A 86 16.23 -12.66 -9.39
C PHE A 86 17.26 -13.08 -10.44
N LYS A 87 18.46 -12.49 -10.40
CA LYS A 87 19.54 -12.81 -11.36
C LYS A 87 20.46 -13.89 -10.80
N GLY A 88 20.84 -14.85 -11.64
CA GLY A 88 21.77 -15.93 -11.26
C GLY A 88 21.26 -16.71 -10.05
N GLU A 89 22.11 -16.86 -9.04
CA GLU A 89 21.82 -17.57 -7.78
C GLU A 89 20.68 -16.97 -6.96
N PHE A 90 20.37 -15.69 -7.13
CA PHE A 90 19.24 -15.05 -6.45
C PHE A 90 17.87 -15.51 -6.99
N ASN A 91 17.85 -16.17 -8.15
CA ASN A 91 16.62 -16.78 -8.64
C ASN A 91 16.25 -17.99 -7.75
N PRO A 92 15.03 -18.06 -7.16
CA PRO A 92 14.58 -19.20 -6.35
C PRO A 92 14.63 -20.55 -7.08
N PHE A 93 14.68 -20.54 -8.41
CA PHE A 93 14.78 -21.71 -9.27
C PHE A 93 16.20 -21.95 -9.83
N TYR A 94 17.21 -21.19 -9.41
CA TYR A 94 18.59 -21.44 -9.83
C TYR A 94 19.03 -22.86 -9.46
N GLY A 95 19.61 -23.58 -10.42
CA GLY A 95 20.03 -24.97 -10.26
C GLY A 95 18.90 -26.02 -10.17
N LYS A 96 17.63 -25.61 -10.14
CA LYS A 96 16.48 -26.55 -10.07
C LYS A 96 16.03 -26.95 -11.48
N LYS A 97 15.72 -28.24 -11.66
CA LYS A 97 15.14 -28.77 -12.91
C LYS A 97 13.64 -29.02 -12.75
N HIS A 98 12.88 -28.77 -13.80
CA HIS A 98 11.46 -29.11 -13.84
C HIS A 98 11.26 -30.64 -13.91
N THR A 99 10.11 -31.11 -13.41
CA THR A 99 9.71 -32.51 -13.53
C THR A 99 9.36 -32.86 -14.99
N LYS A 100 9.50 -34.13 -15.36
CA LYS A 100 9.18 -34.61 -16.72
C LYS A 100 7.76 -34.27 -17.13
N GLU A 101 6.79 -34.48 -16.22
CA GLU A 101 5.39 -34.14 -16.45
C GLU A 101 5.17 -32.65 -16.76
N THR A 102 5.85 -31.76 -16.04
CA THR A 102 5.75 -30.30 -16.28
C THR A 102 6.33 -29.95 -17.65
N ILE A 103 7.45 -30.55 -18.01
CA ILE A 103 8.10 -30.35 -19.32
C ILE A 103 7.18 -30.80 -20.45
N GLU A 104 6.51 -31.95 -20.32
CA GLU A 104 5.57 -32.45 -21.32
C GLU A 104 4.35 -31.53 -21.48
N LYS A 105 3.79 -31.03 -20.37
CA LYS A 105 2.69 -30.05 -20.40
C LYS A 105 3.11 -28.77 -21.14
N LEU A 106 4.29 -28.23 -20.83
CA LEU A 106 4.84 -27.05 -21.52
C LEU A 106 5.06 -27.32 -23.02
N LYS A 107 5.58 -28.50 -23.38
CA LYS A 107 5.74 -28.91 -24.78
C LYS A 107 4.42 -29.00 -25.53
N LYS A 108 3.34 -29.46 -24.89
CA LYS A 108 2.01 -29.52 -25.51
C LYS A 108 1.49 -28.12 -25.81
N ILE A 109 1.56 -27.21 -24.85
CA ILE A 109 1.14 -25.80 -25.01
C ILE A 109 1.94 -25.11 -26.12
N ALA A 110 3.24 -25.38 -26.24
CA ALA A 110 4.07 -24.75 -27.27
C ALA A 110 3.83 -25.30 -28.69
N LYS A 111 3.18 -26.46 -28.83
CA LYS A 111 2.82 -27.07 -30.12
C LYS A 111 1.42 -26.71 -30.59
N GLU A 112 0.59 -26.25 -29.66
CA GLU A 112 -0.76 -25.73 -29.89
C GLU A 112 -0.68 -24.27 -30.33
#